data_AF-A0A484I4Y9-F1
#
_entry.id   AF-A0A484I4Y9-F1
#
_cell.length_a   1.000
_cell.length_b   1.000
_cell.length_c   1.000
_cell.angle_alpha   90.00
_cell.angle_beta   90.00
_cell.angle_gamma   90.00
#
_symmetry.space_group_name_H-M   'P 1'
#
loop_
_entity.id
_entity.type
_entity.pdbx_description
1 polymer ?
#
loop_
_entity_poly.entity_id
_entity_poly.type
_entity_poly.pdbx_seq_one_letter_code
_entity_poly.pdbx_strand_id
1 'polypeptide(L)'
;MREQIDDYSTFDGKKHIGLNGFLQYLLSLKLNPATIKTRMACAKYYHHLLVTRDFSEIMEFSIDKKKHIMKSLALLSKYLGCSETWHPYTNRYKLKWTAIRDSLTSFHSITNQDKDFSNMLGWLKNAIEKYLRFYNIVKFRVLIGLRPVQILKSFALILNPESKKECHSQDGKVIEHFRFPSIFLRRTKKVSYRA
;
A
#
# COMPACT_ATOMS: atom_id res chain seq x y z
N MET A 1 30.06 -3.47 -5.14
CA MET A 1 30.54 -4.48 -4.17
C MET A 1 29.40 -4.69 -3.17
N ARG A 2 28.67 -5.81 -3.24
CA ARG A 2 27.56 -6.13 -2.32
C ARG A 2 28.16 -6.99 -1.20
N GLU A 3 28.34 -6.39 -0.04
CA GLU A 3 28.77 -7.15 1.14
C GLU A 3 27.65 -8.10 1.59
N GLN A 4 28.06 -9.35 1.78
CA GLN A 4 27.34 -10.37 2.52
C GLN A 4 27.09 -9.85 3.92
N ILE A 5 25.82 -9.82 4.32
CA ILE A 5 25.43 -9.64 5.71
C ILE A 5 24.51 -10.81 6.02
N ASP A 6 25.14 -11.98 6.19
CA ASP A 6 24.52 -13.20 6.70
C ASP A 6 25.31 -13.63 7.95
N ASP A 7 25.28 -12.81 8.99
CA ASP A 7 25.63 -13.29 10.33
C ASP A 7 24.84 -12.50 11.38
N TYR A 8 23.81 -13.12 11.96
CA TYR A 8 23.06 -12.54 13.07
C TYR A 8 22.63 -13.61 14.08
N SER A 9 23.04 -13.32 15.31
CA SER A 9 22.93 -14.05 16.58
C SER A 9 21.63 -14.80 16.85
N THR A 10 21.79 -15.95 17.51
CA THR A 10 20.78 -16.89 17.97
C THR A 10 19.71 -16.22 18.84
N PHE A 11 18.45 -16.30 18.40
CA PHE A 11 17.30 -15.92 19.21
C PHE A 11 16.77 -17.15 19.96
N ASP A 12 16.99 -17.19 21.28
CA ASP A 12 16.26 -18.07 22.22
C ASP A 12 16.26 -19.58 21.86
N GLY A 13 17.37 -20.09 21.30
CA GLY A 13 17.51 -21.49 20.91
C GLY A 13 16.64 -21.95 19.74
N LYS A 14 16.00 -21.04 19.00
CA LYS A 14 15.10 -21.33 17.87
C LYS A 14 15.63 -20.79 16.53
N LYS A 15 15.06 -21.32 15.43
CA LYS A 15 15.46 -21.15 14.00
C LYS A 15 16.24 -19.86 13.71
N HIS A 16 17.40 -20.04 13.09
CA HIS A 16 18.21 -18.96 12.50
C HIS A 16 17.33 -18.02 11.66
N ILE A 17 17.56 -16.71 11.77
CA ILE A 17 16.83 -15.68 11.00
C ILE A 17 17.29 -15.75 9.53
N GLY A 18 16.85 -16.78 8.82
CA GLY A 18 16.99 -16.84 7.37
C GLY A 18 15.93 -15.94 6.75
N LEU A 19 16.30 -14.75 6.28
CA LEU A 19 15.38 -13.86 5.53
C LEU A 19 14.72 -14.60 4.35
N ASN A 20 15.45 -15.54 3.74
CA ASN A 20 14.93 -16.42 2.70
C ASN A 20 13.82 -17.35 3.22
N GLY A 21 13.98 -17.93 4.40
CA GLY A 21 12.96 -18.78 5.03
C GLY A 21 11.71 -17.97 5.42
N PHE A 22 11.90 -16.74 5.91
CA PHE A 22 10.78 -15.84 6.18
C PHE A 22 10.05 -15.42 4.90
N LEU A 23 10.77 -15.18 3.80
CA LEU A 23 10.16 -14.89 2.50
C LEU A 23 9.26 -16.05 2.03
N GLN A 24 9.73 -17.30 2.14
CA GLN A 24 8.92 -18.48 1.78
C GLN A 24 7.66 -18.59 2.65
N TYR A 25 7.79 -18.30 3.96
CA TYR A 25 6.63 -18.20 4.85
C TYR A 25 5.64 -17.13 4.42
N LEU A 26 6.10 -15.94 4.01
CA LEU A 26 5.20 -14.88 3.53
C LEU A 26 4.50 -15.25 2.21
N LEU A 27 5.17 -15.98 1.33
CA LEU A 27 4.60 -16.47 0.07
C LEU A 27 3.50 -17.51 0.33
N SER A 28 3.67 -18.39 1.32
CA SER A 28 2.66 -19.40 1.67
C SER A 28 1.35 -18.78 2.21
N LEU A 29 1.41 -17.57 2.77
CA LEU A 29 0.26 -16.82 3.29
C LEU A 29 -0.63 -16.19 2.19
N LYS A 30 -0.33 -16.42 0.90
CA LYS A 30 -1.10 -15.89 -0.25
C LYS A 30 -1.30 -14.36 -0.19
N LEU A 31 -0.31 -13.65 0.35
CA LEU A 31 -0.33 -12.19 0.45
C LEU A 31 -0.03 -11.55 -0.91
N ASN A 32 -0.54 -10.33 -1.13
CA ASN A 32 -0.19 -9.56 -2.32
C ASN A 32 1.33 -9.26 -2.34
N PRO A 33 2.02 -9.38 -3.49
CA PRO A 33 3.45 -9.07 -3.65
C PRO A 33 3.90 -7.75 -3.03
N ALA A 34 3.10 -6.68 -3.15
CA ALA A 34 3.42 -5.39 -2.54
C ALA A 34 3.44 -5.47 -1.01
N THR A 35 2.50 -6.23 -0.43
CA THR A 35 2.48 -6.48 1.02
C THR A 35 3.68 -7.30 1.46
N ILE A 36 4.03 -8.35 0.71
CA ILE A 36 5.22 -9.18 0.98
C ILE A 36 6.47 -8.30 0.98
N LYS A 37 6.66 -7.47 -0.05
CA LYS A 37 7.80 -6.53 -0.13
C LYS A 37 7.87 -5.60 1.09
N THR A 38 6.74 -4.99 1.49
CA THR A 38 6.70 -4.13 2.67
C THR A 38 7.03 -4.90 3.95
N ARG A 39 6.52 -6.12 4.13
CA ARG A 39 6.82 -6.95 5.31
C ARG A 39 8.29 -7.39 5.32
N MET A 40 8.85 -7.79 4.18
CA MET A 40 10.27 -8.12 4.09
C MET A 40 11.15 -6.93 4.46
N ALA A 41 10.87 -5.75 3.92
CA ALA A 41 11.62 -4.54 4.25
C ALA A 41 11.50 -4.19 5.73
N CYS A 42 10.28 -4.13 6.29
CA CYS A 42 10.10 -3.84 7.71
C CYS A 42 10.75 -4.88 8.61
N ALA A 43 10.66 -6.18 8.28
CA ALA A 43 11.34 -7.22 9.04
C ALA A 43 12.86 -7.05 8.99
N LYS A 44 13.44 -6.81 7.82
CA LYS A 44 14.88 -6.60 7.66
C LYS A 44 15.40 -5.38 8.42
N TYR A 45 14.65 -4.29 8.49
CA TYR A 45 15.09 -3.10 9.21
C TYR A 45 14.82 -3.15 10.71
N TYR A 46 13.71 -3.77 11.13
CA TYR A 46 13.21 -3.67 12.51
C TYR A 46 13.24 -4.98 13.30
N HIS A 47 13.84 -6.05 12.79
CA HIS A 47 13.94 -7.32 13.53
C HIS A 47 14.67 -7.16 14.86
N HIS A 48 15.65 -6.25 14.94
CA HIS A 48 16.42 -5.98 16.15
C HIS A 48 15.52 -5.58 17.34
N LEU A 49 14.36 -4.97 17.08
CA LEU A 49 13.41 -4.60 18.14
C LEU A 49 12.79 -5.81 18.85
N LEU A 50 12.72 -6.98 18.18
CA LEU A 50 12.32 -8.22 18.84
C LEU A 50 13.41 -8.75 19.79
N VAL A 51 14.68 -8.42 19.52
CA VAL A 51 15.84 -8.82 20.32
C VAL A 51 16.01 -7.88 21.51
N THR A 52 16.08 -6.57 21.25
CA THR A 52 16.29 -5.54 22.29
C THR A 52 15.08 -5.37 23.20
N ARG A 53 13.88 -5.72 22.71
CA ARG A 53 12.59 -5.54 23.40
C ARG A 53 12.28 -4.09 23.78
N ASP A 54 13.00 -3.14 23.19
CA ASP A 54 12.74 -1.72 23.32
C ASP A 54 12.09 -1.21 22.03
N PHE A 55 10.87 -0.68 22.18
CA PHE A 55 10.07 -0.16 21.07
C PHE A 55 9.95 1.37 21.10
N SER A 56 10.76 2.05 21.90
CA SER A 56 10.74 3.52 22.04
C SER A 56 10.95 4.22 20.69
N GLU A 57 11.84 3.71 19.83
CA GLU A 57 12.05 4.24 18.46
C GLU A 57 10.77 4.23 17.62
N ILE A 58 9.92 3.20 17.76
CA ILE A 58 8.66 3.12 17.00
C ILE A 58 7.71 4.23 17.42
N MET A 59 7.81 4.75 18.66
CA MET A 59 6.85 5.71 19.19
C MET A 59 6.93 7.07 18.49
N GLU A 60 8.04 7.40 17.86
CA GLU A 60 8.23 8.67 17.12
C GLU A 60 7.68 8.61 15.69
N PHE A 61 7.40 7.42 15.17
CA PHE A 61 6.95 7.28 13.79
C PHE A 61 5.48 7.69 13.57
N SER A 62 5.13 7.98 12.31
CA SER A 62 3.73 8.14 11.93
C SER A 62 2.94 6.86 12.17
N ILE A 63 1.64 6.98 12.48
CA ILE A 63 0.78 5.83 12.81
C ILE A 63 0.78 4.78 11.69
N ASP A 64 0.80 5.22 10.42
CA ASP A 64 0.84 4.31 9.27
C ASP A 64 2.17 3.53 9.20
N LYS A 65 3.30 4.20 9.47
CA LYS A 65 4.61 3.53 9.53
C LYS A 65 4.66 2.54 10.68
N LYS A 66 4.22 2.92 11.89
CA LYS A 66 4.11 2.03 13.06
C LYS A 66 3.31 0.76 12.70
N LYS A 67 2.15 0.93 12.09
CA LYS A 67 1.27 -0.17 11.69
C LYS A 67 1.96 -1.15 10.73
N HIS A 68 2.72 -0.65 9.76
CA HIS A 68 3.45 -1.51 8.83
C HIS A 68 4.56 -2.32 9.52
N ILE A 69 5.29 -1.67 10.42
CA ILE A 69 6.34 -2.30 11.23
C ILE A 69 5.73 -3.36 12.14
N MET A 70 4.71 -3.02 12.93
CA MET A 70 4.03 -3.95 13.83
C MET A 70 3.50 -5.18 13.11
N LYS A 71 2.85 -5.00 11.95
CA LYS A 71 2.33 -6.15 11.16
C LYS A 71 3.44 -7.05 10.66
N SER A 72 4.61 -6.47 10.40
CA SER A 72 5.80 -7.21 9.99
C SER A 72 6.38 -8.02 11.13
N LEU A 73 6.59 -7.37 12.29
CA LEU A 73 7.16 -8.00 13.46
C LEU A 73 6.25 -9.10 14.03
N ALA A 74 4.94 -8.93 13.97
CA ALA A 74 3.99 -9.98 14.35
C ALA A 74 4.05 -11.23 13.47
N LEU A 75 4.32 -11.08 12.17
CA LEU A 75 4.50 -12.22 11.27
C LEU A 75 5.87 -12.86 11.47
N LEU A 76 6.91 -12.04 11.70
CA LEU A 76 8.25 -12.53 12.00
C LEU A 76 8.29 -13.31 13.31
N SER A 77 7.66 -12.82 14.38
CA SER A 77 7.59 -13.51 15.66
C SER A 77 6.84 -14.84 15.57
N LYS A 78 5.77 -14.91 14.77
CA LYS A 78 5.09 -16.18 14.46
C LYS A 78 5.99 -17.16 13.73
N TYR A 79 6.74 -16.69 12.72
CA TYR A 79 7.68 -17.54 11.97
C TYR A 79 8.80 -18.10 12.86
N LEU A 80 9.32 -17.27 13.77
CA LEU A 80 10.38 -17.66 14.72
C LEU A 80 9.85 -18.49 15.90
N GLY A 81 8.54 -18.66 16.05
CA GLY A 81 7.95 -19.39 17.17
C GLY A 81 8.04 -18.66 18.51
N CYS A 82 8.07 -17.33 18.48
CA CYS A 82 8.08 -16.43 19.64
C CYS A 82 6.85 -15.50 19.64
N SER A 83 5.71 -15.96 19.16
CA SER A 83 4.48 -15.16 19.10
C SER A 83 3.99 -14.69 20.48
N GLU A 84 4.19 -15.51 21.51
CA GLU A 84 3.79 -15.21 22.89
C GLU A 84 4.59 -14.06 23.49
N THR A 85 5.85 -13.87 23.07
CA THR A 85 6.65 -12.75 23.55
C THR A 85 6.21 -11.43 22.92
N TRP A 86 5.67 -11.44 21.69
CA TRP A 86 5.25 -10.22 20.98
C TRP A 86 4.02 -9.53 21.59
N HIS A 87 3.03 -10.28 22.08
CA HIS A 87 1.74 -9.72 22.54
C HIS A 87 1.87 -8.79 23.77
N PRO A 88 2.61 -9.16 24.83
CA PRO A 88 2.82 -8.31 26.00
C PRO A 88 3.42 -6.93 25.67
N TYR A 89 4.37 -6.85 24.73
CA TYR A 89 5.01 -5.58 24.39
C TYR A 89 4.09 -4.64 23.61
N THR A 90 3.22 -5.17 22.74
CA THR A 90 2.21 -4.32 22.08
C THR A 90 1.26 -3.67 23.08
N ASN A 91 0.93 -4.37 24.17
CA ASN A 91 0.10 -3.84 25.26
C ASN A 91 0.87 -2.82 26.12
N ARG A 92 2.12 -3.11 26.49
CA ARG A 92 2.96 -2.22 27.31
C ARG A 92 3.17 -0.85 26.67
N TYR A 93 3.43 -0.82 25.36
CA TYR A 93 3.62 0.43 24.60
C TYR A 93 2.30 1.04 24.08
N LYS A 94 1.14 0.49 24.47
CA LYS A 94 -0.20 0.91 24.00
C LYS A 94 -0.29 1.03 22.47
N LEU A 95 0.43 0.17 21.75
CA LEU A 95 0.50 0.18 20.29
C LEU A 95 -0.81 -0.35 19.72
N LYS A 96 -1.69 0.54 19.25
CA LYS A 96 -2.96 0.16 18.63
C LYS A 96 -2.76 -0.16 17.14
N TRP A 97 -3.27 -1.32 16.71
CA TRP A 97 -3.29 -1.76 15.30
C TRP A 97 -4.08 -0.83 14.38
N THR A 98 -5.02 -0.10 14.98
CA THR A 98 -5.86 0.89 14.34
C THR A 98 -5.43 2.27 14.82
N ALA A 99 -4.94 3.10 13.90
CA ALA A 99 -5.33 4.51 13.99
C ALA A 99 -6.85 4.48 14.02
N ILE A 100 -7.47 4.96 15.08
CA ILE A 100 -8.85 5.43 14.96
C ILE A 100 -8.73 6.62 14.02
N ARG A 101 -8.79 6.35 12.71
CA ARG A 101 -9.11 7.39 11.74
C ARG A 101 -10.61 7.53 11.94
N ASP A 102 -10.97 8.36 12.91
CA ASP A 102 -12.35 8.53 13.31
C ASP A 102 -13.14 8.88 12.04
N SER A 103 -14.21 8.12 11.82
CA SER A 103 -15.08 8.30 10.65
C SER A 103 -15.56 9.74 10.58
N LEU A 104 -15.73 10.38 11.73
CA LEU A 104 -16.04 11.79 11.86
C LEU A 104 -14.91 12.69 11.36
N THR A 105 -13.64 12.41 11.69
CA THR A 105 -12.50 13.20 11.18
C THR A 105 -12.33 13.03 9.67
N SER A 106 -12.60 11.83 9.15
CA SER A 106 -12.60 11.59 7.71
C SER A 106 -13.76 12.32 7.02
N PHE A 107 -14.95 12.31 7.63
CA PHE A 107 -16.12 13.04 7.18
C PHE A 107 -15.88 14.56 7.19
N HIS A 108 -15.43 15.13 8.31
CA HIS A 108 -15.03 16.52 8.42
C HIS A 108 -13.95 16.88 7.40
N SER A 109 -12.96 16.03 7.14
CA SER A 109 -11.96 16.31 6.10
C SER A 109 -12.55 16.35 4.68
N ILE A 110 -13.73 15.77 4.45
CA ILE A 110 -14.43 15.78 3.16
C ILE A 110 -15.46 16.91 3.11
N THR A 111 -16.07 17.27 4.25
CA THR A 111 -17.14 18.27 4.34
C THR A 111 -16.69 19.65 4.84
N ASN A 112 -15.42 19.82 5.22
CA ASN A 112 -14.92 21.12 5.67
C ASN A 112 -14.99 22.15 4.53
N GLN A 113 -15.55 23.32 4.79
CA GLN A 113 -15.73 24.38 3.79
C GLN A 113 -14.39 24.94 3.26
N ASP A 114 -13.31 24.88 4.04
CA ASP A 114 -11.96 25.25 3.59
C ASP A 114 -11.41 24.31 2.49
N LYS A 115 -12.02 23.14 2.31
CA LYS A 115 -11.72 22.16 1.25
C LYS A 115 -12.85 22.14 0.20
N ASP A 116 -13.42 23.31 -0.07
CA ASP A 116 -14.36 23.55 -1.17
C ASP A 116 -13.80 23.04 -2.52
N PHE A 117 -14.71 22.53 -3.35
CA PHE A 117 -14.51 22.25 -4.76
C PHE A 117 -13.75 23.36 -5.51
N SER A 118 -14.00 24.64 -5.22
CA SER A 118 -13.28 25.78 -5.81
C SER A 118 -11.79 25.76 -5.48
N ASN A 119 -11.43 25.47 -4.22
CA ASN A 119 -10.03 25.33 -3.80
C ASN A 119 -9.38 24.11 -4.45
N MET A 120 -10.11 23.01 -4.58
CA MET A 120 -9.64 21.81 -5.30
C MET A 120 -9.40 22.11 -6.79
N LEU A 121 -10.32 22.82 -7.45
CA LEU A 121 -10.17 23.25 -8.84
C LEU A 121 -9.00 24.23 -9.01
N GLY A 122 -8.82 25.17 -8.09
CA GLY A 122 -7.69 26.10 -8.09
C GLY A 122 -6.35 25.36 -8.00
N TRP A 123 -6.24 24.43 -7.05
CA TRP A 123 -5.06 23.57 -6.93
C TRP A 123 -4.83 22.74 -8.20
N LEU A 124 -5.90 22.18 -8.78
CA LEU A 124 -5.81 21.36 -9.99
C LEU A 124 -5.32 22.17 -11.20
N LYS A 125 -5.84 23.39 -11.40
CA LYS A 125 -5.40 24.30 -12.47
C LYS A 125 -3.91 24.62 -12.34
N ASN A 126 -3.48 25.02 -11.14
CA ASN A 126 -2.06 25.33 -10.87
C ASN A 126 -1.16 24.10 -11.08
N ALA A 127 -1.58 22.92 -10.62
CA ALA A 127 -0.84 21.68 -10.83
C ALA A 127 -0.71 21.33 -12.33
N ILE A 128 -1.76 21.55 -13.11
CA ILE A 128 -1.76 21.30 -14.56
C ILE A 128 -0.83 22.29 -15.28
N GLU A 129 -0.89 23.58 -14.93
CA GLU A 129 -0.02 24.62 -15.50
C GLU A 129 1.45 24.31 -15.24
N LYS A 130 1.78 23.90 -14.02
CA LYS A 130 3.15 23.54 -13.63
C LYS A 130 3.64 22.26 -14.29
N TYR A 131 2.75 21.32 -14.58
CA TYR A 131 3.10 19.98 -15.09
C TYR A 131 2.34 19.63 -16.36
N LEU A 132 2.50 20.46 -17.38
CA LEU A 132 1.74 20.37 -18.65
C LEU A 132 1.86 19.00 -19.33
N ARG A 133 3.00 18.32 -19.20
CA ARG A 133 3.21 16.95 -19.72
C ARG A 133 2.20 15.93 -19.19
N PHE A 134 1.64 16.16 -18.01
CA PHE A 134 0.64 15.28 -17.38
C PHE A 134 -0.80 15.76 -17.57
N TYR A 135 -1.04 16.85 -18.32
CA TYR A 135 -2.36 17.44 -18.55
C TYR A 135 -3.43 16.38 -18.87
N ASN A 136 -3.19 15.57 -19.91
CA ASN A 136 -4.15 14.56 -20.38
C ASN A 136 -4.41 13.48 -19.31
N ILE A 137 -3.39 13.08 -18.56
CA ILE A 137 -3.51 12.06 -17.50
C ILE A 137 -4.33 12.59 -16.33
N VAL A 138 -4.07 13.83 -15.92
CA VAL A 138 -4.80 14.49 -14.83
C VAL A 138 -6.25 14.74 -15.23
N LYS A 139 -6.50 15.29 -16.43
CA LYS A 139 -7.84 15.50 -16.97
C LYS A 139 -8.64 14.20 -17.06
N PHE A 140 -8.04 13.16 -17.63
CA PHE A 140 -8.66 11.84 -17.69
C PHE A 140 -8.96 11.29 -16.30
N ARG A 141 -8.05 11.44 -15.34
CA ARG A 141 -8.30 11.00 -13.96
C ARG A 141 -9.50 11.68 -13.30
N VAL A 142 -9.64 12.98 -13.49
CA VAL A 142 -10.73 13.76 -12.91
C VAL A 142 -12.07 13.37 -13.51
N LEU A 143 -12.13 13.16 -14.83
CA LEU A 143 -13.38 12.81 -15.53
C LEU A 143 -13.85 11.39 -15.22
N ILE A 144 -12.94 10.42 -15.12
CA ILE A 144 -13.29 9.00 -14.99
C ILE A 144 -13.34 8.55 -13.51
N GLY A 145 -12.62 9.24 -12.62
CA GLY A 145 -12.60 8.90 -11.19
C GLY A 145 -11.82 7.62 -10.86
N LEU A 146 -10.97 7.11 -11.76
CA LEU A 146 -10.12 5.95 -11.46
C LEU A 146 -8.97 6.29 -10.51
N ARG A 147 -8.49 5.27 -9.79
CA ARG A 147 -7.28 5.42 -8.97
C ARG A 147 -6.07 5.70 -9.86
N PRO A 148 -5.03 6.42 -9.39
CA PRO A 148 -3.83 6.73 -10.17
C PRO A 148 -3.24 5.53 -10.93
N VAL A 149 -3.08 4.39 -10.26
CA VAL A 149 -2.54 3.18 -10.88
C VAL A 149 -3.46 2.59 -11.96
N GLN A 150 -4.78 2.73 -11.82
CA GLN A 150 -5.75 2.27 -12.82
C GLN A 150 -5.77 3.21 -14.03
N ILE A 151 -5.60 4.52 -13.82
CA ILE A 151 -5.43 5.49 -14.91
C ILE A 151 -4.23 5.13 -15.78
N LEU A 152 -3.07 4.89 -15.16
CA LEU A 152 -1.86 4.53 -15.91
C LEU A 152 -2.05 3.24 -16.72
N LYS A 153 -2.72 2.24 -16.14
CA LYS A 153 -3.07 1.01 -16.86
C LYS A 153 -4.06 1.26 -18.00
N SER A 154 -5.06 2.10 -17.78
CA SER A 154 -6.01 2.50 -18.84
C SER A 154 -5.29 3.21 -19.99
N PHE A 155 -4.38 4.13 -19.70
CA PHE A 155 -3.55 4.77 -20.73
C PHE A 155 -2.73 3.75 -21.51
N ALA A 156 -2.09 2.80 -20.83
CA ALA A 156 -1.33 1.74 -21.49
C ALA A 156 -2.21 0.91 -22.44
N LEU A 157 -3.46 0.60 -22.05
CA LEU A 157 -4.42 -0.12 -22.90
C LEU A 157 -4.83 0.69 -24.14
N ILE A 158 -5.05 2.01 -23.97
CA ILE A 158 -5.44 2.92 -25.06
C ILE A 158 -4.28 3.12 -26.06
N LEU A 159 -3.05 3.20 -25.56
CA LEU A 159 -1.86 3.48 -26.37
C LEU A 159 -1.37 2.25 -27.14
N ASN A 160 -1.69 1.03 -26.68
CA ASN A 160 -1.32 -0.19 -27.37
C ASN A 160 -2.40 -0.57 -28.41
N PRO A 161 -2.10 -0.62 -29.72
CA PRO A 161 -3.07 -0.86 -30.79
C PRO A 161 -3.88 -2.16 -30.65
N GLU A 162 -3.26 -3.22 -30.13
CA GLU A 162 -3.90 -4.53 -29.98
C GLU A 162 -4.96 -4.48 -28.87
N SER A 163 -4.57 -4.00 -27.68
CA SER A 163 -5.50 -3.86 -26.57
C SER A 163 -6.52 -2.74 -26.78
N LYS A 164 -6.21 -1.74 -27.63
CA LYS A 164 -7.12 -0.63 -27.93
C LYS A 164 -8.41 -1.15 -28.56
N LYS A 165 -8.33 -2.11 -29.48
CA LYS A 165 -9.51 -2.71 -30.12
C LYS A 165 -10.38 -3.45 -29.10
N GLU A 166 -9.76 -4.12 -28.14
CA GLU A 166 -10.47 -4.86 -27.09
C GLU A 166 -11.08 -3.94 -26.02
N CYS A 167 -10.45 -2.79 -25.75
CA CYS A 167 -10.89 -1.88 -24.70
C CYS A 167 -11.91 -0.83 -25.14
N HIS A 168 -12.17 -0.68 -26.45
CA HIS A 168 -13.20 0.22 -26.94
C HIS A 168 -14.49 -0.53 -27.26
N SER A 169 -15.62 0.17 -27.14
CA SER A 169 -16.89 -0.26 -27.69
C SER A 169 -16.81 -0.43 -29.21
N GLN A 170 -17.77 -1.15 -29.81
CA GLN A 170 -17.82 -1.38 -31.26
C GLN A 170 -17.87 -0.08 -32.08
N ASP A 171 -18.46 0.99 -31.53
CA ASP A 171 -18.51 2.32 -32.14
C ASP A 171 -17.26 3.17 -31.86
N GLY A 172 -16.31 2.66 -31.08
CA GLY A 172 -15.04 3.31 -30.74
C GLY A 172 -15.16 4.49 -29.77
N LYS A 173 -16.35 4.78 -29.23
CA LYS A 173 -16.61 6.00 -28.46
C LYS A 173 -16.37 5.86 -26.96
N VAL A 174 -16.43 4.64 -26.44
CA VAL A 174 -16.44 4.37 -25.00
C VAL A 174 -15.32 3.41 -24.66
N ILE A 175 -14.64 3.64 -23.55
CA ILE A 175 -13.66 2.70 -22.99
C ILE A 175 -14.37 1.76 -22.03
N GLU A 176 -14.37 0.47 -22.35
CA GLU A 176 -15.08 -0.57 -21.64
C GLU A 176 -14.19 -1.23 -20.58
N HIS A 177 -13.87 -0.50 -19.49
CA HIS A 177 -13.00 -0.99 -18.39
C HIS A 177 -13.47 -2.31 -17.75
N PHE A 178 -14.77 -2.61 -17.84
CA PHE A 178 -15.33 -3.86 -17.31
C PHE A 178 -14.79 -5.11 -18.01
N ARG A 179 -14.28 -4.99 -19.26
CA ARG A 179 -13.66 -6.09 -19.99
C ARG A 179 -12.34 -6.56 -19.38
N PHE A 180 -11.70 -5.74 -18.54
CA PHE A 180 -10.45 -6.07 -17.85
C PHE A 180 -10.66 -6.17 -16.34
N PRO A 181 -11.40 -7.20 -15.86
CA PRO A 181 -11.79 -7.31 -14.46
C PRO A 181 -10.59 -7.44 -13.52
N SER A 182 -9.50 -8.09 -13.95
CA SER A 182 -8.26 -8.21 -13.18
C SER A 182 -7.55 -6.86 -12.92
N ILE A 183 -7.84 -5.84 -13.73
CA ILE A 183 -7.25 -4.50 -13.64
C ILE A 183 -8.17 -3.54 -12.89
N PHE A 184 -9.45 -3.51 -13.28
CA PHE A 184 -10.39 -2.47 -12.83
C PHE A 184 -11.31 -2.92 -11.71
N LEU A 185 -11.67 -4.21 -11.63
CA LEU A 185 -12.53 -4.73 -10.56
C LEU A 185 -11.70 -5.17 -9.34
N ARG A 186 -12.05 -4.66 -8.17
CA ARG A 186 -11.45 -5.08 -6.88
C ARG A 186 -12.54 -5.60 -5.96
N ARG A 187 -12.17 -6.56 -5.11
CA ARG A 187 -13.06 -7.18 -4.10
C ARG A 187 -13.79 -6.16 -3.21
N THR A 188 -13.15 -5.03 -2.89
CA THR A 188 -13.69 -4.00 -1.98
C THR A 188 -14.18 -2.72 -2.65
N LYS A 189 -14.02 -2.57 -3.98
CA LYS A 189 -14.59 -1.46 -4.75
C LYS A 189 -14.78 -1.92 -6.18
N LYS A 190 -16.04 -2.11 -6.57
CA LYS A 190 -16.44 -2.43 -7.95
C LYS A 190 -16.46 -1.13 -8.73
N VAL A 191 -15.50 -0.96 -9.62
CA VAL A 191 -15.43 0.16 -10.55
C VAL A 191 -16.12 -0.32 -11.82
N SER A 192 -17.42 -0.04 -11.94
CA SER A 192 -18.17 -0.23 -13.19
C SER A 192 -18.39 1.17 -13.74
N TYR A 193 -17.48 1.63 -14.60
CA TYR A 193 -17.68 2.85 -15.36
C TYR A 193 -17.66 2.48 -16.84
N ARG A 194 -18.70 2.92 -17.56
CA ARG A 194 -18.63 3.25 -18.99
C ARG A 194 -18.21 4.71 -19.03
N ALA A 195 -17.18 5.03 -19.79
CA ALA A 195 -16.74 6.41 -19.96
C ALA A 195 -16.31 6.68 -21.39
#